data_AF-A0A956DVR0-F1
#
_entry.id   AF-A0A956DVR0-F1
#
_cell.length_a   1.000
_cell.length_b   1.000
_cell.length_c   1.000
_cell.angle_alpha   90.00
_cell.angle_beta   90.00
_cell.angle_gamma   90.00
#
_symmetry.space_group_name_H-M   'P 1'
#
loop_
_entity.id
_entity.type
_entity.pdbx_description
1 polymer ?
#
loop_
_entity_poly.entity_id
_entity_poly.type
_entity_poly.pdbx_seq_one_letter_code
_entity_poly.pdbx_strand_id
1 'polypeptide(L)'
;RGAGQCSGLYGKIEDMTAAIELVDGRGEIVTLRRRLTGPDMTPLIVGSEGILGVITATQLRLHAAPARRGYAAFSFPTMEAGYDTIRRIYQAGLRPAVCRLYDPFDSMMAKRGQGKKRPAKAAEPRRRPLAWLEGLVAQSALRFPGPLNQAIDTLGSRAFGGAMLVLLTEGDAARVEDETPRIHKLCLDAGGEDLGEGPARHWLDRRYAVSYRQAPMFMMGTFVDTMEVAAPWARFGDLYEGVRRALGDHVMVMAHMSHAYPDGCSIYFTFAGSAGSDEEAERIYDEAWRAAAEAAIAAGGTLSHHHGVGRSKAPFLSDELGLGIEVVRAIKGALDPDGILNPSNLLPADDPARRALPPPLGAPRLDEQSETVEASGKHRLEEVEAVAAGLGLSLGLPREALGATVGEWLGAGAPGAPDPWLDPTDHLVAGYRARLPKGAGLEIRPCPRRAVGPDLWALFAGTGGRAGTIESAHLRVRGPAPRGLETPLEREPAPSGAETAFIDRVLGAVAAIE
;
A
#
# COMPACT_ATOMS: atom_id res chain seq x y z
N ARG A 1 8.31 -1.12 4.82
CA ARG A 1 8.22 -1.05 3.35
C ARG A 1 7.69 0.34 2.95
N GLY A 2 8.53 1.37 3.07
CA GLY A 2 8.12 2.76 2.91
C GLY A 2 7.66 3.08 1.48
N ALA A 3 6.70 4.00 1.35
CA ALA A 3 6.23 4.55 0.09
C ALA A 3 6.55 6.05 0.03
N GLY A 4 7.09 6.51 -1.10
CA GLY A 4 7.30 7.93 -1.37
C GLY A 4 6.10 8.55 -2.08
N GLN A 5 5.93 9.88 -1.97
CA GLN A 5 4.83 10.60 -2.64
C GLN A 5 4.76 10.40 -4.16
N CYS A 6 5.90 10.05 -4.78
CA CYS A 6 6.01 9.81 -6.21
C CYS A 6 5.94 8.30 -6.58
N SER A 7 5.46 7.43 -5.67
CA SER A 7 5.48 5.98 -5.89
C SER A 7 4.58 5.51 -7.02
N GLY A 8 3.59 6.33 -7.43
CA GLY A 8 2.76 6.06 -8.61
C GLY A 8 3.56 6.01 -9.92
N LEU A 9 4.77 6.61 -9.93
CA LEU A 9 5.71 6.56 -11.05
C LEU A 9 6.96 5.72 -10.74
N TYR A 10 7.58 5.86 -9.57
CA TYR A 10 8.87 5.22 -9.28
C TYR A 10 8.78 3.96 -8.41
N GLY A 11 7.59 3.57 -7.97
CA GLY A 11 7.41 2.47 -7.03
C GLY A 11 7.72 2.83 -5.57
N LYS A 12 7.62 1.82 -4.73
CA LYS A 12 7.97 1.85 -3.30
C LYS A 12 9.43 1.42 -3.09
N ILE A 13 9.89 1.44 -1.84
CA ILE A 13 11.28 1.10 -1.51
C ILE A 13 11.65 -0.32 -1.96
N GLU A 14 10.72 -1.28 -1.92
CA GLU A 14 10.99 -2.62 -2.43
C GLU A 14 11.32 -2.59 -3.94
N ASP A 15 10.69 -1.73 -4.73
CA ASP A 15 10.92 -1.65 -6.19
C ASP A 15 12.24 -0.96 -6.53
N MET A 16 12.71 -0.10 -5.62
CA MET A 16 13.99 0.60 -5.75
C MET A 16 15.17 -0.24 -5.25
N THR A 17 14.93 -1.22 -4.37
CA THR A 17 16.00 -1.99 -3.73
C THR A 17 16.48 -3.10 -4.67
N ALA A 18 17.73 -3.00 -5.14
CA ALA A 18 18.38 -3.98 -6.02
C ALA A 18 19.21 -5.02 -5.26
N ALA A 19 19.80 -4.64 -4.12
CA ALA A 19 20.52 -5.55 -3.23
C ALA A 19 20.50 -5.03 -1.79
N ILE A 20 20.63 -5.95 -0.83
CA ILE A 20 20.76 -5.66 0.60
C ILE A 20 21.94 -6.45 1.16
N GLU A 21 22.86 -5.78 1.82
CA GLU A 21 23.79 -6.40 2.76
C GLU A 21 23.22 -6.26 4.17
N LEU A 22 23.22 -7.37 4.93
CA LEU A 22 22.78 -7.39 6.32
C LEU A 22 23.64 -8.28 7.20
N VAL A 23 23.59 -8.02 8.50
CA VAL A 23 24.07 -8.91 9.58
C VAL A 23 22.85 -9.50 10.27
N ASP A 24 22.74 -10.83 10.31
CA ASP A 24 21.65 -11.52 11.03
C ASP A 24 21.91 -11.63 12.55
N GLY A 25 20.97 -12.20 13.31
CA GLY A 25 21.11 -12.35 14.76
C GLY A 25 22.17 -13.36 15.20
N ARG A 26 22.75 -14.11 14.25
CA ARG A 26 23.88 -15.01 14.47
C ARG A 26 25.23 -14.32 14.20
N GLY A 27 25.20 -13.06 13.74
CA GLY A 27 26.37 -12.29 13.35
C GLY A 27 26.89 -12.62 11.95
N GLU A 28 26.13 -13.35 11.13
CA GLU A 28 26.52 -13.70 9.76
C GLU A 28 26.21 -12.55 8.80
N ILE A 29 27.18 -12.22 7.94
CA ILE A 29 27.01 -11.20 6.90
C ILE A 29 26.57 -11.87 5.60
N VAL A 30 25.48 -11.38 5.02
CA VAL A 30 24.96 -11.85 3.74
C VAL A 30 24.57 -10.68 2.84
N THR A 31 24.88 -10.79 1.55
CA THR A 31 24.35 -9.91 0.52
C THR A 31 23.27 -10.64 -0.27
N LEU A 32 22.04 -10.16 -0.19
CA LEU A 32 20.90 -10.62 -0.96
C LEU A 32 20.76 -9.75 -2.22
N ARG A 33 20.54 -10.40 -3.37
CA ARG A 33 20.36 -9.70 -4.64
C ARG A 33 19.02 -10.04 -5.26
N ARG A 34 18.44 -9.03 -5.90
CA ARG A 34 17.18 -9.16 -6.64
C ARG A 34 17.34 -10.05 -7.86
N ARG A 35 16.31 -10.84 -8.14
CA ARG A 35 16.20 -11.74 -9.30
C ARG A 35 14.81 -11.64 -9.90
N LEU A 36 14.70 -11.91 -11.20
CA LEU A 36 13.41 -11.89 -11.89
C LEU A 36 12.70 -13.25 -11.82
N THR A 37 13.47 -14.33 -11.95
CA THR A 37 12.99 -15.72 -11.94
C THR A 37 13.66 -16.59 -10.87
N GLY A 38 14.90 -16.28 -10.47
CA GLY A 38 15.56 -16.99 -9.39
C GLY A 38 14.99 -16.70 -7.99
N PRO A 39 15.42 -17.44 -6.96
CA PRO A 39 15.04 -17.14 -5.59
C PRO A 39 15.54 -15.75 -5.17
N ASP A 40 14.63 -14.87 -4.78
CA ASP A 40 14.91 -13.51 -4.33
C ASP A 40 14.44 -13.33 -2.88
N MET A 41 15.40 -13.23 -1.95
CA MET A 41 15.11 -13.05 -0.53
C MET A 41 15.11 -11.58 -0.08
N THR A 42 15.41 -10.64 -0.99
CA THR A 42 15.33 -9.20 -0.70
C THR A 42 13.96 -8.80 -0.12
N PRO A 43 12.81 -9.29 -0.63
CA PRO A 43 11.50 -8.97 -0.09
C PRO A 43 11.25 -9.47 1.36
N LEU A 44 11.98 -10.49 1.84
CA LEU A 44 11.88 -10.90 3.24
C LEU A 44 12.49 -9.85 4.18
N ILE A 45 13.58 -9.22 3.76
CA ILE A 45 14.25 -8.22 4.59
C ILE A 45 13.54 -6.87 4.50
N VAL A 46 13.08 -6.48 3.31
CA VAL A 46 12.32 -5.23 3.11
C VAL A 46 10.96 -5.34 3.81
N GLY A 47 10.82 -4.68 4.96
CA GLY A 47 9.60 -4.78 5.78
C GLY A 47 9.73 -5.66 7.01
N SER A 48 10.88 -6.28 7.25
CA SER A 48 11.17 -7.02 8.48
C SER A 48 11.19 -6.14 9.75
N GLU A 49 11.24 -4.81 9.59
CA GLU A 49 11.28 -3.87 10.71
C GLU A 49 12.37 -4.22 11.76
N GLY A 50 13.51 -4.72 11.27
CA GLY A 50 14.67 -5.04 12.10
C GLY A 50 14.59 -6.35 12.87
N ILE A 51 13.59 -7.21 12.64
CA ILE A 51 13.49 -8.50 13.36
C ILE A 51 14.37 -9.62 12.76
N LEU A 52 14.85 -9.45 11.52
CA LEU A 52 15.59 -10.47 10.75
C LEU A 52 17.07 -10.13 10.50
N GLY A 53 17.47 -8.88 10.73
CA GLY A 53 18.85 -8.45 10.59
C GLY A 53 19.01 -6.94 10.63
N VAL A 54 20.25 -6.50 10.75
CA VAL A 54 20.65 -5.09 10.61
C VAL A 54 21.17 -4.88 9.20
N ILE A 55 20.48 -4.06 8.41
CA ILE A 55 20.94 -3.68 7.07
C ILE A 55 22.17 -2.77 7.20
N THR A 56 23.30 -3.17 6.62
CA THR A 56 24.58 -2.44 6.66
C THR A 56 24.85 -1.67 5.36
N ALA A 57 24.36 -2.20 4.23
CA ALA A 57 24.43 -1.52 2.93
C ALA A 57 23.25 -1.91 2.03
N THR A 58 22.92 -1.05 1.08
CA THR A 58 21.93 -1.37 0.04
C THR A 58 22.35 -0.77 -1.29
N GLN A 59 22.05 -1.49 -2.37
CA GLN A 59 22.10 -0.95 -3.71
C GLN A 59 20.69 -0.54 -4.10
N LEU A 60 20.50 0.75 -4.39
CA LEU A 60 19.24 1.29 -4.87
C LEU A 60 19.34 1.59 -6.37
N ARG A 61 18.27 1.31 -7.09
CA ARG A 61 18.08 1.80 -8.44
C ARG A 61 17.83 3.30 -8.40
N LEU A 62 18.45 4.01 -9.33
CA LEU A 62 18.23 5.43 -9.57
C LEU A 62 17.38 5.64 -10.83
N HIS A 63 16.72 6.79 -10.87
CA HIS A 63 16.01 7.29 -12.04
C HIS A 63 16.63 8.61 -12.47
N ALA A 64 16.57 8.91 -13.77
CA ALA A 64 16.95 10.23 -14.25
C ALA A 64 16.07 11.29 -13.59
N ALA A 65 16.67 12.43 -13.21
CA ALA A 65 15.89 13.56 -12.71
C ALA A 65 14.88 14.03 -13.78
N PRO A 66 13.64 14.36 -13.40
CA PRO A 66 12.62 14.75 -14.37
C PRO A 66 12.99 16.07 -15.06
N ALA A 67 13.01 16.07 -16.39
CA ALA A 67 13.27 17.26 -17.21
C ALA A 67 12.04 18.18 -17.31
N ARG A 68 10.85 17.64 -17.10
CA ARG A 68 9.56 18.34 -17.14
C ARG A 68 8.61 17.83 -16.05
N ARG A 69 7.69 18.70 -15.64
CA ARG A 69 6.56 18.38 -14.75
C ARG A 69 5.29 18.98 -15.31
N GLY A 70 4.22 18.18 -15.36
CA GLY A 70 2.85 18.64 -15.57
C GLY A 70 2.10 18.70 -14.24
N TYR A 71 1.17 19.64 -14.14
CA TYR A 71 0.39 19.90 -12.94
C TYR A 71 -1.09 19.96 -13.31
N ALA A 72 -1.96 19.33 -12.53
CA ALA A 72 -3.39 19.50 -12.70
C ALA A 72 -4.12 19.26 -11.38
N ALA A 73 -5.27 19.88 -11.21
CA ALA A 73 -6.16 19.59 -10.10
C ALA A 73 -7.62 19.63 -10.58
N PHE A 74 -8.44 18.74 -10.02
CA PHE A 74 -9.85 18.63 -10.36
C PHE A 74 -10.70 18.55 -9.11
N SER A 75 -11.95 19.00 -9.19
CA SER A 75 -12.97 18.75 -8.17
C SER A 75 -13.99 17.73 -8.67
N PHE A 76 -14.34 16.77 -7.82
CA PHE A 76 -15.36 15.77 -8.09
C PHE A 76 -16.56 15.92 -7.14
N PRO A 77 -17.77 15.57 -7.60
CA PRO A 77 -18.98 15.66 -6.78
C PRO A 77 -18.98 14.68 -5.61
N THR A 78 -18.24 13.57 -5.65
CA THR A 78 -18.15 12.58 -4.56
C THR A 78 -16.75 11.99 -4.48
N MET A 79 -16.43 11.38 -3.34
CA MET A 79 -15.20 10.56 -3.22
C MET A 79 -15.20 9.43 -4.23
N GLU A 80 -16.35 8.80 -4.46
CA GLU A 80 -16.52 7.72 -5.44
C GLU A 80 -16.19 8.13 -6.87
N ALA A 81 -16.73 9.24 -7.34
CA ALA A 81 -16.38 9.75 -8.66
C ALA A 81 -14.87 10.03 -8.79
N GLY A 82 -14.26 10.56 -7.73
CA GLY A 82 -12.82 10.81 -7.69
C GLY A 82 -12.00 9.54 -7.73
N TYR A 83 -12.32 8.53 -6.91
CA TYR A 83 -11.54 7.29 -6.87
C TYR A 83 -11.76 6.40 -8.08
N ASP A 84 -12.96 6.42 -8.67
CA ASP A 84 -13.23 5.71 -9.91
C ASP A 84 -12.43 6.33 -11.07
N THR A 85 -12.26 7.66 -11.05
CA THR A 85 -11.38 8.34 -12.01
C THR A 85 -9.91 7.93 -11.80
N ILE A 86 -9.44 7.85 -10.56
CA ILE A 86 -8.08 7.36 -10.26
C ILE A 86 -7.89 5.94 -10.79
N ARG A 87 -8.84 5.04 -10.54
CA ARG A 87 -8.82 3.67 -11.06
C ARG A 87 -8.66 3.65 -12.57
N ARG A 88 -9.51 4.39 -13.30
CA ARG A 88 -9.45 4.49 -14.77
C ARG A 88 -8.12 5.04 -15.28
N ILE A 89 -7.51 6.02 -14.59
CA ILE A 89 -6.18 6.54 -14.94
C ILE A 89 -5.14 5.42 -14.90
N TYR A 90 -5.09 4.64 -13.82
CA TYR A 90 -4.08 3.58 -13.66
C TYR A 90 -4.34 2.37 -14.57
N GLN A 91 -5.59 1.99 -14.79
CA GLN A 91 -6.00 0.91 -15.70
C GLN A 91 -5.79 1.29 -17.18
N ALA A 92 -5.80 2.58 -17.51
CA ALA A 92 -5.38 3.09 -18.83
C ALA A 92 -3.86 3.05 -19.07
N GLY A 93 -3.09 2.52 -18.12
CA GLY A 93 -1.62 2.43 -18.18
C GLY A 93 -0.89 3.74 -17.86
N LEU A 94 -1.59 4.77 -17.37
CA LEU A 94 -0.99 6.06 -17.02
C LEU A 94 -0.38 5.99 -15.60
N ARG A 95 0.73 6.71 -15.38
CA ARG A 95 1.50 6.66 -14.13
C ARG A 95 1.84 8.07 -13.64
N PRO A 96 0.86 8.90 -13.26
CA PRO A 96 1.17 10.17 -12.62
C PRO A 96 2.06 9.92 -11.40
N ALA A 97 3.11 10.72 -11.25
CA ALA A 97 3.97 10.65 -10.07
C ALA A 97 3.17 10.90 -8.80
N VAL A 98 2.31 11.91 -8.80
CA VAL A 98 1.39 12.19 -7.69
C VAL A 98 -0.04 12.09 -8.19
N CYS A 99 -0.87 11.32 -7.47
CA CYS A 99 -2.30 11.21 -7.70
C CYS A 99 -2.98 11.06 -6.34
N ARG A 100 -3.54 12.14 -5.80
CA ARG A 100 -4.08 12.18 -4.43
C ARG A 100 -5.46 12.81 -4.43
N LEU A 101 -6.44 12.07 -3.90
CA LEU A 101 -7.81 12.55 -3.73
C LEU A 101 -8.04 12.92 -2.27
N TYR A 102 -8.48 14.14 -2.03
CA TYR A 102 -8.82 14.67 -0.72
C TYR A 102 -10.33 14.68 -0.55
N ASP A 103 -10.82 14.27 0.63
CA ASP A 103 -12.24 14.41 0.92
C ASP A 103 -12.71 15.87 0.89
N PRO A 104 -14.02 16.15 0.78
CA PRO A 104 -14.50 17.52 0.64
C PRO A 104 -14.10 18.43 1.81
N PHE A 105 -14.09 17.91 3.05
CA PHE A 105 -13.76 18.70 4.22
C PHE A 105 -12.26 19.06 4.26
N ASP A 106 -11.38 18.10 3.96
CA ASP A 106 -9.94 18.30 3.80
C ASP A 106 -9.67 19.28 2.65
N SER A 107 -10.36 19.10 1.53
CA SER A 107 -10.28 19.98 0.36
C SER A 107 -10.61 21.43 0.72
N MET A 108 -11.68 21.66 1.49
CA MET A 108 -12.03 22.99 1.99
C MET A 108 -10.92 23.56 2.90
N MET A 109 -10.40 22.75 3.83
CA MET A 109 -9.33 23.19 4.74
C MET A 109 -8.03 23.53 3.99
N ALA A 110 -7.66 22.72 3.00
CA ALA A 110 -6.54 22.98 2.11
C ALA A 110 -6.72 24.29 1.32
N LYS A 111 -7.92 24.56 0.80
CA LYS A 111 -8.25 25.82 0.09
C LYS A 111 -8.19 27.05 1.01
N ARG A 112 -8.67 26.96 2.26
CA ARG A 112 -8.58 28.04 3.25
C ARG A 112 -7.13 28.43 3.59
N GLY A 113 -6.20 27.47 3.51
CA GLY A 113 -4.76 27.71 3.67
C GLY A 113 -4.08 28.45 2.51
N GLN A 114 -4.76 28.63 1.36
CA GLN A 114 -4.24 29.31 0.17
C GLN A 114 -4.39 30.84 0.22
N GLY A 115 -4.92 31.41 1.31
CA GLY A 115 -5.09 32.86 1.47
C GLY A 115 -3.77 33.64 1.42
N LYS A 116 -3.66 34.52 0.41
CA LYS A 116 -2.64 35.57 0.09
C LYS A 116 -1.21 35.37 0.64
N LYS A 117 -0.22 35.35 -0.28
CA LYS A 117 1.23 35.44 -0.02
C LYS A 117 1.52 36.26 1.25
N ARG A 118 1.91 35.60 2.35
CA ARG A 118 2.47 36.31 3.51
C ARG A 118 3.82 36.90 3.06
N PRO A 119 4.04 38.21 3.14
CA PRO A 119 5.34 38.79 2.81
C PRO A 119 6.41 38.24 3.76
N ALA A 120 7.64 38.10 3.24
CA ALA A 120 8.79 37.46 3.88
C ALA A 120 9.35 38.17 5.14
N LYS A 121 8.59 39.06 5.78
CA LYS A 121 8.92 39.54 7.12
C LYS A 121 8.08 38.75 8.12
N ALA A 122 8.74 37.84 8.83
CA ALA A 122 8.19 37.17 10.00
C ALA A 122 7.86 38.23 11.06
N ALA A 123 6.68 38.83 10.97
CA ALA A 123 6.07 39.50 12.11
C ALA A 123 5.77 38.42 13.15
N GLU A 124 6.13 38.70 14.41
CA GLU A 124 5.76 37.88 15.56
C GLU A 124 4.28 37.47 15.47
N PRO A 125 3.94 36.23 15.88
CA PRO A 125 2.56 35.77 15.84
C PRO A 125 1.72 36.71 16.71
N ARG A 126 0.94 37.59 16.07
CA ARG A 126 -0.07 38.40 16.76
C ARG A 126 -1.00 37.44 17.48
N ARG A 127 -0.91 37.41 18.81
CA ARG A 127 -1.84 36.67 19.66
C ARG A 127 -3.25 37.14 19.34
N ARG A 128 -4.07 36.26 18.77
CA ARG A 128 -5.49 36.53 18.55
C ARG A 128 -6.17 36.50 19.92
N PRO A 129 -6.79 37.60 20.39
CA PRO A 129 -7.21 37.76 21.79
C PRO A 129 -8.30 36.77 22.26
N LEU A 130 -8.82 35.91 21.37
CA LEU A 130 -9.86 34.92 21.66
C LEU A 130 -9.52 33.52 21.11
N ALA A 131 -8.26 33.26 20.69
CA ALA A 131 -7.88 31.95 20.12
C ALA A 131 -8.11 30.78 21.09
N TRP A 132 -8.00 31.04 22.40
CA TRP A 132 -8.26 30.03 23.43
C TRP A 132 -9.75 29.65 23.51
N LEU A 133 -10.67 30.60 23.25
CA LEU A 133 -12.12 30.31 23.18
C LEU A 133 -12.45 29.48 21.94
N GLU A 134 -11.87 29.82 20.78
CA GLU A 134 -11.99 29.00 19.57
C GLU A 134 -11.48 27.58 19.82
N GLY A 135 -10.37 27.45 20.55
CA GLY A 135 -9.81 26.16 20.94
C GLY A 135 -10.72 25.35 21.87
N LEU A 136 -11.34 25.98 22.86
CA LEU A 136 -12.30 25.31 23.75
C LEU A 136 -13.57 24.85 23.01
N VAL A 137 -14.05 25.64 22.05
CA VAL A 137 -15.21 25.25 21.21
C VAL A 137 -14.83 24.08 20.31
N ALA A 138 -13.67 24.12 19.66
CA ALA A 138 -13.17 23.02 18.84
C ALA A 138 -12.96 21.74 19.67
N GLN A 139 -12.35 21.87 20.86
CA GLN A 139 -12.15 20.77 21.79
C GLN A 139 -13.50 20.16 22.24
N SER A 140 -14.48 21.01 22.54
CA SER A 140 -15.81 20.57 22.95
C SER A 140 -16.54 19.84 21.81
N ALA A 141 -16.43 20.33 20.56
CA ALA A 141 -16.99 19.66 19.40
C ALA A 141 -16.36 18.27 19.17
N LEU A 142 -15.05 18.14 19.38
CA LEU A 142 -14.33 16.86 19.25
C LEU A 142 -14.69 15.82 20.33
N ARG A 143 -15.34 16.23 21.43
CA ARG A 143 -15.92 15.30 22.43
C ARG A 143 -17.24 14.68 21.97
N PHE A 144 -17.85 15.21 20.90
CA PHE A 144 -19.11 14.71 20.34
C PHE A 144 -18.94 14.38 18.84
N PRO A 145 -18.15 13.33 18.52
CA PRO A 145 -17.74 13.03 17.14
C PRO A 145 -18.89 12.66 16.22
N GLY A 146 -19.88 11.88 16.68
CA GLY A 146 -21.02 11.43 15.86
C GLY A 146 -21.81 12.59 15.23
N PRO A 147 -22.36 13.52 16.04
CA PRO A 147 -23.06 14.71 15.51
C PRO A 147 -22.18 15.58 14.60
N LEU A 148 -20.88 15.70 14.91
CA LEU A 148 -19.93 16.48 14.10
C LEU A 148 -19.73 15.84 12.72
N ASN A 149 -19.46 14.54 12.66
CA ASN A 149 -19.30 13.79 11.41
C ASN A 149 -20.60 13.83 10.59
N GLN A 150 -21.76 13.61 11.22
CA GLN A 150 -23.06 13.68 10.56
C GLN A 150 -23.34 15.07 9.97
N ALA A 151 -22.99 16.14 10.68
CA ALA A 151 -23.14 17.50 10.18
C ALA A 151 -22.25 17.76 8.94
N ILE A 152 -21.00 17.28 8.96
CA ILE A 152 -20.08 17.35 7.82
C ILE A 152 -20.67 16.58 6.62
N ASP A 153 -21.14 15.36 6.84
CA ASP A 153 -21.69 14.53 5.76
C ASP A 153 -22.98 15.15 5.16
N THR A 154 -23.82 15.76 6.01
CA THR A 154 -25.10 16.38 5.60
C THR A 154 -24.91 17.68 4.82
N LEU A 155 -23.89 18.49 5.15
CA LEU A 155 -23.55 19.71 4.41
C LEU A 155 -23.24 19.41 2.94
N GLY A 156 -22.83 18.17 2.63
CA GLY A 156 -22.66 17.67 1.28
C GLY A 156 -21.39 18.20 0.60
N SER A 157 -20.87 17.41 -0.34
CA SER A 157 -19.62 17.70 -1.06
C SER A 157 -19.62 19.07 -1.75
N ARG A 158 -20.74 19.49 -2.34
CA ARG A 158 -20.87 20.78 -3.04
C ARG A 158 -20.67 21.98 -2.12
N ALA A 159 -21.12 21.93 -0.87
CA ALA A 159 -20.92 23.02 0.09
C ALA A 159 -19.44 23.22 0.44
N PHE A 160 -18.64 22.16 0.35
CA PHE A 160 -17.19 22.20 0.57
C PHE A 160 -16.37 22.37 -0.72
N GLY A 161 -17.04 22.48 -1.87
CA GLY A 161 -16.39 22.65 -3.18
C GLY A 161 -15.80 21.36 -3.76
N GLY A 162 -16.37 20.21 -3.38
CA GLY A 162 -16.09 18.87 -3.91
C GLY A 162 -14.84 18.18 -3.36
N ALA A 163 -14.67 16.91 -3.74
CA ALA A 163 -13.48 16.12 -3.45
C ALA A 163 -12.36 16.50 -4.43
N MET A 164 -11.23 16.97 -3.93
CA MET A 164 -10.17 17.52 -4.77
C MET A 164 -9.12 16.47 -5.13
N LEU A 165 -8.95 16.22 -6.43
CA LEU A 165 -7.87 15.41 -6.98
C LEU A 165 -6.66 16.30 -7.31
N VAL A 166 -5.49 15.96 -6.79
CA VAL A 166 -4.20 16.59 -7.11
C VAL A 166 -3.37 15.63 -7.97
N LEU A 167 -2.92 16.12 -9.13
CA LEU A 167 -2.16 15.36 -10.11
C LEU A 167 -0.81 16.03 -10.41
N LEU A 168 0.22 15.20 -10.49
CA LEU A 168 1.54 15.57 -10.98
C LEU A 168 2.05 14.49 -11.93
N THR A 169 2.39 14.87 -13.16
CA THR A 169 3.16 14.03 -14.09
C THR A 169 4.61 14.53 -14.12
N GLU A 170 5.58 13.62 -14.26
CA GLU A 170 6.97 14.04 -14.42
C GLU A 170 7.78 13.01 -15.23
N GLY A 171 8.84 13.49 -15.89
CA GLY A 171 9.68 12.66 -16.75
C GLY A 171 10.43 13.49 -17.79
N ASP A 172 10.76 12.87 -18.91
CA ASP A 172 11.16 13.58 -20.13
C ASP A 172 9.98 14.37 -20.73
N ALA A 173 10.27 15.20 -21.73
CA ALA A 173 9.26 16.03 -22.37
C ALA A 173 8.19 15.19 -23.08
N ALA A 174 8.57 14.13 -23.80
CA ALA A 174 7.64 13.31 -24.56
C ALA A 174 6.61 12.60 -23.67
N ARG A 175 7.05 12.05 -22.53
CA ARG A 175 6.16 11.46 -21.52
C ARG A 175 5.17 12.48 -20.99
N VAL A 176 5.65 13.66 -20.56
CA VAL A 176 4.76 14.66 -19.95
C VAL A 176 3.76 15.20 -20.96
N GLU A 177 4.18 15.39 -22.22
CA GLU A 177 3.35 15.83 -23.33
C GLU A 177 2.31 14.77 -23.76
N ASP A 178 2.58 13.47 -23.58
CA ASP A 178 1.59 12.38 -23.82
C ASP A 178 0.65 12.14 -22.62
N GLU A 179 1.20 11.92 -21.43
CA GLU A 179 0.41 11.45 -20.29
C GLU A 179 -0.50 12.55 -19.73
N THR A 180 -0.03 13.81 -19.69
CA THR A 180 -0.80 14.90 -19.05
C THR A 180 -2.13 15.18 -19.75
N PRO A 181 -2.20 15.34 -21.09
CA PRO A 181 -3.47 15.55 -21.77
C PRO A 181 -4.42 14.35 -21.67
N ARG A 182 -3.89 13.12 -21.68
CA ARG A 182 -4.70 11.89 -21.53
C ARG A 182 -5.35 11.80 -20.15
N ILE A 183 -4.58 12.09 -19.10
CA ILE A 183 -5.09 12.17 -17.72
C ILE A 183 -6.14 13.28 -17.62
N HIS A 184 -5.86 14.46 -18.16
CA HIS A 184 -6.77 15.61 -18.13
C HIS A 184 -8.12 15.27 -18.79
N LYS A 185 -8.07 14.63 -19.97
CA LYS A 185 -9.26 14.13 -20.66
C LYS A 185 -10.06 13.13 -19.82
N LEU A 186 -9.41 12.15 -19.20
CA LEU A 186 -10.10 11.18 -18.34
C LEU A 186 -10.82 11.84 -17.16
N CYS A 187 -10.20 12.86 -16.55
CA CYS A 187 -10.84 13.62 -15.47
C CYS A 187 -12.07 14.40 -15.95
N LEU A 188 -11.99 15.06 -17.12
CA LEU A 188 -13.13 15.78 -17.70
C LEU A 188 -14.27 14.84 -18.11
N ASP A 189 -13.94 13.71 -18.76
CA ASP A 189 -14.93 12.71 -19.18
C ASP A 189 -15.65 12.08 -17.98
N ALA A 190 -14.99 12.02 -16.81
CA ALA A 190 -15.58 11.57 -15.55
C ALA A 190 -16.38 12.67 -14.81
N GLY A 191 -16.54 13.85 -15.40
CA GLY A 191 -17.30 14.97 -14.83
C GLY A 191 -16.53 15.79 -13.79
N GLY A 192 -15.19 15.70 -13.78
CA GLY A 192 -14.35 16.53 -12.93
C GLY A 192 -14.32 17.99 -13.40
N GLU A 193 -14.46 18.93 -12.44
CA GLU A 193 -14.28 20.35 -12.69
C GLU A 193 -12.79 20.70 -12.64
N ASP A 194 -12.24 21.25 -13.72
CA ASP A 194 -10.84 21.65 -13.79
C ASP A 194 -10.55 22.87 -12.89
N LEU A 195 -9.64 22.70 -11.94
CA LEU A 195 -9.18 23.74 -11.02
C LEU A 195 -7.85 24.37 -11.44
N GLY A 196 -7.29 23.95 -12.57
CA GLY A 196 -5.99 24.35 -13.09
C GLY A 196 -4.81 23.81 -12.28
N GLU A 197 -3.63 24.37 -12.55
CA GLU A 197 -2.38 23.89 -11.94
C GLU A 197 -2.14 24.38 -10.51
N GLY A 198 -2.81 25.46 -10.11
CA GLY A 198 -2.56 26.19 -8.87
C GLY A 198 -2.60 25.31 -7.61
N PRO A 199 -3.66 24.51 -7.40
CA PRO A 199 -3.75 23.62 -6.24
C PRO A 199 -2.63 22.58 -6.20
N ALA A 200 -2.26 21.99 -7.35
CA ALA A 200 -1.19 20.99 -7.43
C ALA A 200 0.19 21.60 -7.14
N ARG A 201 0.46 22.82 -7.64
CA ARG A 201 1.69 23.57 -7.33
C ARG A 201 1.76 23.92 -5.84
N HIS A 202 0.67 24.42 -5.27
CA HIS A 202 0.57 24.71 -3.85
C HIS A 202 0.80 23.46 -3.00
N TRP A 203 0.20 22.33 -3.38
CA TRP A 203 0.39 21.05 -2.73
C TRP A 203 1.87 20.67 -2.73
N LEU A 204 2.53 20.75 -3.89
CA LEU A 204 3.96 20.42 -4.02
C LEU A 204 4.80 21.27 -3.06
N ASP A 205 4.57 22.59 -3.00
CA ASP A 205 5.34 23.50 -2.15
C ASP A 205 5.10 23.29 -0.64
N ARG A 206 3.93 22.79 -0.25
CA ARG A 206 3.47 22.75 1.16
C ARG A 206 3.35 21.35 1.74
N ARG A 207 3.62 20.29 0.96
CA ARG A 207 3.43 18.89 1.37
C ARG A 207 4.14 18.48 2.67
N TYR A 208 5.25 19.13 3.03
CA TYR A 208 5.97 18.87 4.29
C TYR A 208 5.48 19.68 5.48
N ALA A 209 4.51 20.58 5.30
CA ALA A 209 4.02 21.46 6.34
C ALA A 209 2.94 20.82 7.24
N VAL A 210 2.59 19.55 7.04
CA VAL A 210 1.48 18.88 7.76
C VAL A 210 1.76 18.78 9.26
N SER A 211 2.95 18.35 9.68
CA SER A 211 3.29 18.21 11.11
C SER A 211 3.19 19.54 11.88
N TYR A 212 3.54 20.65 11.25
CA TYR A 212 3.37 21.99 11.84
C TYR A 212 1.90 22.40 12.00
N ARG A 213 0.98 21.82 11.22
CA ARG A 213 -0.46 22.05 11.33
C ARG A 213 -1.12 21.23 12.44
N GLN A 214 -0.50 20.14 12.88
CA GLN A 214 -1.00 19.31 14.00
C GLN A 214 -0.64 19.91 15.36
N ALA A 215 0.50 20.61 15.50
CA ALA A 215 0.94 21.19 16.77
C ALA A 215 -0.13 22.03 17.50
N PRO A 216 -0.90 22.92 16.84
CA PRO A 216 -2.01 23.62 17.48
C PRO A 216 -3.09 22.70 18.07
N MET A 217 -3.38 21.57 17.44
CA MET A 217 -4.35 20.59 17.94
C MET A 217 -3.87 19.98 19.26
N PHE A 218 -2.61 19.54 19.33
CA PHE A 218 -2.03 19.03 20.58
C PHE A 218 -2.03 20.08 21.69
N MET A 219 -1.70 21.33 21.38
CA MET A 219 -1.73 22.44 22.35
C MET A 219 -3.13 22.75 22.90
N MET A 220 -4.20 22.32 22.22
CA MET A 220 -5.59 22.46 22.69
C MET A 220 -6.07 21.27 23.54
N GLY A 221 -5.20 20.30 23.86
CA GLY A 221 -5.59 19.10 24.61
C GLY A 221 -6.40 18.11 23.77
N THR A 222 -6.09 18.04 22.48
CA THR A 222 -6.67 17.07 21.54
C THR A 222 -5.59 16.11 21.08
N PHE A 223 -5.94 14.85 20.82
CA PHE A 223 -5.06 13.93 20.11
C PHE A 223 -5.42 13.96 18.62
N VAL A 224 -4.41 13.76 17.78
CA VAL A 224 -4.54 13.64 16.33
C VAL A 224 -3.62 12.53 15.87
N ASP A 225 -4.15 11.61 15.09
CA ASP A 225 -3.36 10.55 14.49
C ASP A 225 -3.90 10.19 13.10
N THR A 226 -3.24 9.26 12.43
CA THR A 226 -3.52 8.90 11.07
C THR A 226 -3.21 7.42 10.82
N MET A 227 -4.25 6.69 10.43
CA MET A 227 -4.12 5.31 9.95
C MET A 227 -4.09 5.27 8.43
N GLU A 228 -3.43 4.26 7.89
CA GLU A 228 -3.39 4.03 6.45
C GLU A 228 -3.56 2.55 6.13
N VAL A 229 -4.43 2.29 5.17
CA VAL A 229 -4.85 0.96 4.76
C VAL A 229 -4.92 0.93 3.23
N ALA A 230 -5.05 -0.26 2.65
CA ALA A 230 -5.27 -0.42 1.22
C ALA A 230 -6.14 -1.62 0.91
N ALA A 231 -6.85 -1.56 -0.20
CA ALA A 231 -7.67 -2.66 -0.72
C ALA A 231 -7.65 -2.70 -2.25
N PRO A 232 -7.94 -3.87 -2.83
CA PRO A 232 -8.30 -3.97 -4.24
C PRO A 232 -9.51 -3.08 -4.57
N TRP A 233 -9.64 -2.64 -5.82
CA TRP A 233 -10.74 -1.77 -6.25
C TRP A 233 -12.12 -2.37 -5.94
N ALA A 234 -12.28 -3.69 -6.11
CA ALA A 234 -13.50 -4.42 -5.80
C ALA A 234 -13.96 -4.35 -4.34
N ARG A 235 -13.06 -3.94 -3.43
CA ARG A 235 -13.32 -3.83 -1.99
C ARG A 235 -13.11 -2.41 -1.47
N PHE A 236 -12.66 -1.49 -2.32
CA PHE A 236 -12.20 -0.18 -1.89
C PHE A 236 -13.33 0.69 -1.31
N GLY A 237 -14.52 0.64 -1.92
CA GLY A 237 -15.71 1.34 -1.41
C GLY A 237 -16.11 0.84 -0.01
N ASP A 238 -16.22 -0.48 0.16
CA ASP A 238 -16.53 -1.12 1.46
C ASP A 238 -15.49 -0.77 2.52
N LEU A 239 -14.20 -0.78 2.16
CA LEU A 239 -13.10 -0.37 3.04
C LEU A 239 -13.26 1.09 3.47
N TYR A 240 -13.49 1.99 2.50
CA TYR A 240 -13.62 3.42 2.76
C TYR A 240 -14.78 3.71 3.73
N GLU A 241 -15.98 3.22 3.41
CA GLU A 241 -17.18 3.46 4.21
C GLU A 241 -17.14 2.74 5.55
N GLY A 242 -16.66 1.50 5.58
CA GLY A 242 -16.58 0.69 6.79
C GLY A 242 -15.64 1.30 7.83
N VAL A 243 -14.42 1.67 7.42
CA VAL A 243 -13.44 2.27 8.33
C VAL A 243 -13.84 3.69 8.75
N ARG A 244 -14.38 4.50 7.82
CA ARG A 244 -14.88 5.86 8.17
C ARG A 244 -15.99 5.78 9.21
N ARG A 245 -16.95 4.85 9.06
CA ARG A 245 -18.02 4.64 10.03
C ARG A 245 -17.47 4.19 11.38
N ALA A 246 -16.62 3.17 11.40
CA ALA A 246 -16.05 2.63 12.62
C ALA A 246 -15.24 3.68 13.41
N LEU A 247 -14.42 4.50 12.74
CA LEU A 247 -13.73 5.62 13.38
C LEU A 247 -14.72 6.71 13.84
N GLY A 248 -15.72 7.02 13.02
CA GLY A 248 -16.65 8.12 13.23
C GLY A 248 -17.49 8.01 14.51
N ASP A 249 -17.66 6.80 15.03
CA ASP A 249 -18.33 6.53 16.31
C ASP A 249 -17.50 7.02 17.52
N HIS A 250 -16.18 7.15 17.35
CA HIS A 250 -15.24 7.51 18.42
C HIS A 250 -14.55 8.87 18.22
N VAL A 251 -14.32 9.31 16.98
CA VAL A 251 -13.48 10.48 16.66
C VAL A 251 -13.96 11.23 15.41
N MET A 252 -13.56 12.49 15.25
CA MET A 252 -13.73 13.20 13.98
C MET A 252 -12.81 12.55 12.95
N VAL A 253 -13.33 12.22 11.77
CA VAL A 253 -12.57 11.50 10.74
C VAL A 253 -12.58 12.23 9.40
N MET A 254 -11.40 12.29 8.80
CA MET A 254 -11.17 12.72 7.43
C MET A 254 -10.43 11.64 6.67
N ALA A 255 -10.54 11.64 5.36
CA ALA A 255 -9.85 10.68 4.52
C ALA A 255 -9.19 11.32 3.30
N HIS A 256 -8.07 10.73 2.88
CA HIS A 256 -7.49 11.04 1.59
C HIS A 256 -6.82 9.82 0.97
N MET A 257 -6.95 9.67 -0.34
CA MET A 257 -6.27 8.64 -1.11
C MET A 257 -4.86 9.13 -1.42
N SER A 258 -3.87 8.26 -1.21
CA SER A 258 -2.47 8.67 -1.25
C SER A 258 -1.64 8.00 -2.33
N HIS A 259 -1.94 6.75 -2.65
CA HIS A 259 -1.22 5.93 -3.62
C HIS A 259 -2.22 5.01 -4.32
N ALA A 260 -2.13 4.89 -5.64
CA ALA A 260 -2.99 4.04 -6.43
C ALA A 260 -2.19 3.11 -7.34
N TYR A 261 -2.84 2.04 -7.75
CA TYR A 261 -2.32 0.94 -8.54
C TYR A 261 -3.41 0.47 -9.51
N PRO A 262 -3.08 -0.27 -10.58
CA PRO A 262 -4.08 -0.81 -11.49
C PRO A 262 -5.17 -1.62 -10.77
N ASP A 263 -4.80 -2.39 -9.75
CA ASP A 263 -5.70 -3.30 -9.03
C ASP A 263 -6.26 -2.77 -7.70
N GLY A 264 -5.80 -1.61 -7.21
CA GLY A 264 -6.34 -1.06 -5.98
C GLY A 264 -5.72 0.26 -5.54
N CYS A 265 -6.04 0.67 -4.31
CA CYS A 265 -5.59 1.96 -3.78
C CYS A 265 -5.34 1.91 -2.28
N SER A 266 -4.42 2.78 -1.84
CA SER A 266 -4.20 3.12 -0.44
C SER A 266 -4.96 4.39 -0.06
N ILE A 267 -5.54 4.37 1.13
CA ILE A 267 -6.28 5.47 1.74
C ILE A 267 -5.77 5.71 3.15
N TYR A 268 -5.68 6.99 3.48
CA TYR A 268 -5.42 7.50 4.81
C TYR A 268 -6.72 7.92 5.46
N PHE A 269 -6.85 7.63 6.75
CA PHE A 269 -7.81 8.26 7.62
C PHE A 269 -7.07 9.07 8.67
N THR A 270 -7.23 10.39 8.63
CA THR A 270 -6.74 11.29 9.67
C THR A 270 -7.89 11.54 10.63
N PHE A 271 -7.64 11.35 11.92
CA PHE A 271 -8.66 11.50 12.94
C PHE A 271 -8.18 12.30 14.14
N ALA A 272 -9.15 12.93 14.81
CA ALA A 272 -8.91 13.76 15.97
C ALA A 272 -10.00 13.55 17.02
N GLY A 273 -9.60 13.56 18.29
CA GLY A 273 -10.51 13.43 19.42
C GLY A 273 -10.04 14.23 20.63
N SER A 274 -10.93 14.36 21.61
CA SER A 274 -10.62 14.98 22.90
C SER A 274 -11.49 14.37 24.00
N ALA A 275 -11.03 14.48 25.24
CA ALA A 275 -11.66 13.88 26.41
C ALA A 275 -11.61 14.83 27.62
N GLY A 276 -12.24 14.43 28.72
CA GLY A 276 -12.17 15.13 30.01
C GLY A 276 -10.88 14.86 30.80
N SER A 277 -10.22 13.73 30.56
CA SER A 277 -8.96 13.32 31.18
C SER A 277 -8.07 12.55 30.21
N ASP A 278 -6.80 12.34 30.58
CA ASP A 278 -5.82 11.62 29.77
C ASP A 278 -6.20 10.13 29.64
N GLU A 279 -6.69 9.50 30.71
CA GLU A 279 -7.12 8.09 30.70
C GLU A 279 -8.33 7.86 29.78
N GLU A 280 -9.25 8.84 29.73
CA GLU A 280 -10.36 8.79 28.79
C GLU A 280 -9.90 9.04 27.34
N ALA A 281 -8.94 9.93 27.13
CA ALA A 281 -8.36 10.15 25.80
C ALA A 281 -7.68 8.89 25.27
N GLU A 282 -6.86 8.22 26.09
CA GLU A 282 -6.20 6.96 25.76
C GLU A 282 -7.23 5.86 25.44
N ARG A 283 -8.27 5.72 26.27
CA ARG A 283 -9.34 4.73 26.03
C ARG A 283 -10.03 4.97 24.68
N ILE A 284 -10.46 6.21 24.39
CA ILE A 284 -11.11 6.56 23.12
C ILE A 284 -10.17 6.31 21.94
N TYR A 285 -8.89 6.67 22.09
CA TYR A 285 -7.88 6.45 21.05
C TYR A 285 -7.70 4.95 20.74
N ASP A 286 -7.58 4.11 21.76
CA ASP A 286 -7.41 2.66 21.61
C ASP A 286 -8.67 1.99 21.04
N GLU A 287 -9.86 2.43 21.47
CA GLU A 287 -11.14 1.97 20.92
C GLU A 287 -11.29 2.34 19.44
N ALA A 288 -10.95 3.57 19.06
CA ALA A 288 -10.98 4.02 17.68
C ALA A 288 -10.02 3.20 16.79
N TRP A 289 -8.79 2.98 17.24
CA TRP A 289 -7.82 2.15 16.51
C TRP A 289 -8.27 0.71 16.35
N ARG A 290 -8.82 0.09 17.42
CA ARG A 290 -9.35 -1.28 17.38
C ARG A 290 -10.50 -1.40 16.38
N ALA A 291 -11.51 -0.53 16.49
CA ALA A 291 -12.67 -0.54 15.61
C ALA A 291 -12.27 -0.36 14.14
N ALA A 292 -11.31 0.53 13.88
CA ALA A 292 -10.85 0.80 12.53
C ALA A 292 -10.00 -0.32 11.92
N ALA A 293 -9.13 -0.96 12.72
CA ALA A 293 -8.35 -2.12 12.31
C ALA A 293 -9.26 -3.32 11.97
N GLU A 294 -10.22 -3.62 12.84
CA GLU A 294 -11.22 -4.68 12.62
C GLU A 294 -12.04 -4.41 11.35
N ALA A 295 -12.54 -3.17 11.18
CA ALA A 295 -13.28 -2.78 9.97
C ALA A 295 -12.43 -2.92 8.69
N ALA A 296 -11.15 -2.54 8.75
CA ALA A 296 -10.24 -2.66 7.61
C ALA A 296 -10.02 -4.12 7.20
N ILE A 297 -9.78 -5.00 8.18
CA ILE A 297 -9.62 -6.44 7.93
C ILE A 297 -10.92 -7.04 7.40
N ALA A 298 -12.07 -6.71 8.00
CA ALA A 298 -13.38 -7.22 7.61
C ALA A 298 -13.75 -6.84 6.16
N ALA A 299 -13.38 -5.63 5.73
CA ALA A 299 -13.56 -5.18 4.35
C ALA A 299 -12.61 -5.84 3.33
N GLY A 300 -11.68 -6.69 3.78
CA GLY A 300 -10.68 -7.32 2.91
C GLY A 300 -9.45 -6.47 2.65
N GLY A 301 -9.24 -5.39 3.40
CA GLY A 301 -8.06 -4.53 3.31
C GLY A 301 -6.85 -5.06 4.08
N THR A 302 -5.71 -4.40 3.87
CA THR A 302 -4.49 -4.55 4.68
C THR A 302 -4.42 -3.46 5.76
N LEU A 303 -3.91 -3.80 6.94
CA LEU A 303 -3.72 -2.90 8.09
C LEU A 303 -2.68 -1.80 7.86
N SER A 304 -1.82 -1.98 6.85
CA SER A 304 -0.72 -1.06 6.56
C SER A 304 -0.32 -1.22 5.10
N HIS A 305 -0.39 -0.13 4.34
CA HIS A 305 0.19 -0.06 3.02
C HIS A 305 1.66 0.38 3.07
N HIS A 306 2.09 1.20 4.04
CA HIS A 306 3.49 1.66 4.13
C HIS A 306 4.02 2.13 5.49
N HIS A 307 3.18 2.42 6.49
CA HIS A 307 3.63 2.81 7.82
C HIS A 307 4.36 1.69 8.55
N GLY A 308 4.03 0.44 8.23
CA GLY A 308 4.47 -0.70 9.00
C GLY A 308 3.45 -1.08 10.07
N VAL A 309 3.77 -2.16 10.78
CA VAL A 309 2.95 -2.70 11.86
C VAL A 309 3.54 -2.29 13.20
N GLY A 310 4.86 -2.38 13.37
CA GLY A 310 5.51 -2.07 14.62
C GLY A 310 5.06 -2.99 15.76
N ARG A 311 5.02 -2.42 16.96
CA ARG A 311 4.32 -3.00 18.12
C ARG A 311 2.86 -2.55 18.18
N SER A 312 2.55 -1.36 17.66
CA SER A 312 1.22 -0.74 17.74
C SER A 312 0.15 -1.54 17.00
N LYS A 313 0.48 -2.14 15.85
CA LYS A 313 -0.48 -2.94 15.06
C LYS A 313 -0.26 -4.44 15.16
N ALA A 314 0.79 -4.89 15.88
CA ALA A 314 1.09 -6.31 16.03
C ALA A 314 -0.10 -7.12 16.58
N PRO A 315 -0.90 -6.63 17.55
CA PRO A 315 -2.06 -7.36 18.06
C PRO A 315 -3.09 -7.75 16.98
N PHE A 316 -3.23 -6.95 15.92
CA PHE A 316 -4.20 -7.20 14.84
C PHE A 316 -3.64 -8.10 13.72
N LEU A 317 -2.33 -8.40 13.76
CA LEU A 317 -1.66 -9.04 12.62
C LEU A 317 -2.06 -10.51 12.46
N SER A 318 -2.47 -11.19 13.55
CA SER A 318 -3.01 -12.55 13.50
C SER A 318 -4.24 -12.63 12.58
N ASP A 319 -5.13 -11.64 12.65
CA ASP A 319 -6.34 -11.61 11.83
C ASP A 319 -6.05 -11.33 10.35
N GLU A 320 -4.97 -10.60 10.05
CA GLU A 320 -4.56 -10.34 8.66
C GLU A 320 -3.73 -11.48 8.04
N LEU A 321 -2.73 -12.01 8.77
CA LEU A 321 -1.75 -12.97 8.22
C LEU A 321 -2.03 -14.44 8.60
N GLY A 322 -2.78 -14.72 9.66
CA GLY A 322 -3.05 -16.08 10.12
C GLY A 322 -1.74 -16.87 10.31
N LEU A 323 -1.61 -18.01 9.61
CA LEU A 323 -0.39 -18.84 9.61
C LEU A 323 0.88 -18.05 9.24
N GLY A 324 0.76 -16.94 8.52
CA GLY A 324 1.88 -16.06 8.20
C GLY A 324 2.64 -15.57 9.45
N ILE A 325 1.99 -15.45 10.61
CA ILE A 325 2.68 -15.15 11.88
C ILE A 325 3.62 -16.28 12.28
N GLU A 326 3.18 -17.54 12.20
CA GLU A 326 4.02 -18.70 12.51
C GLU A 326 5.21 -18.78 11.54
N VAL A 327 4.98 -18.48 10.26
CA VAL A 327 6.04 -18.40 9.25
C VAL A 327 7.07 -17.33 9.62
N VAL A 328 6.64 -16.11 9.98
CA VAL A 328 7.55 -15.04 10.40
C VAL A 328 8.30 -15.41 11.69
N ARG A 329 7.62 -16.04 12.68
CA ARG A 329 8.27 -16.55 13.91
C ARG A 329 9.34 -17.59 13.59
N ALA A 330 9.06 -18.53 12.68
CA ALA A 330 10.02 -19.56 12.28
C ALA A 330 11.25 -18.97 11.58
N ILE A 331 11.06 -18.03 10.66
CA ILE A 331 12.15 -17.31 9.99
C ILE A 331 12.98 -16.54 11.01
N LYS A 332 12.33 -15.82 11.94
CA LYS A 332 13.02 -15.10 13.02
C LYS A 332 13.85 -16.05 13.87
N GLY A 333 13.28 -17.15 14.36
CA GLY A 333 14.02 -18.11 15.20
C GLY A 333 15.23 -18.74 14.49
N ALA A 334 15.16 -18.90 13.17
CA ALA A 334 16.27 -19.39 12.38
C ALA A 334 17.40 -18.35 12.21
N LEU A 335 17.05 -17.08 12.00
CA LEU A 335 18.00 -15.99 11.76
C LEU A 335 18.48 -15.28 13.04
N ASP A 336 17.74 -15.41 14.13
CA ASP A 336 17.96 -14.74 15.42
C ASP A 336 17.64 -15.69 16.58
N PRO A 337 18.43 -16.75 16.78
CA PRO A 337 18.15 -17.79 17.79
C PRO A 337 18.19 -17.26 19.22
N ASP A 338 18.95 -16.21 19.49
CA ASP A 338 19.06 -15.58 20.81
C ASP A 338 18.01 -14.46 21.02
N GLY A 339 17.18 -14.16 20.01
CA GLY A 339 16.07 -13.22 20.10
C GLY A 339 16.48 -11.77 20.32
N ILE A 340 17.67 -11.36 19.87
CA ILE A 340 18.24 -10.03 20.16
C ILE A 340 17.70 -8.94 19.22
N LEU A 341 17.17 -9.31 18.05
CA LEU A 341 16.79 -8.36 17.01
C LEU A 341 15.36 -7.85 17.20
N ASN A 342 15.22 -6.61 17.68
CA ASN A 342 13.96 -5.87 17.86
C ASN A 342 12.80 -6.72 18.45
N PRO A 343 12.94 -7.18 19.71
CA PRO A 343 11.99 -8.11 20.32
C PRO A 343 10.57 -7.53 20.35
N SER A 344 9.59 -8.43 20.20
CA SER A 344 8.13 -8.16 20.19
C SER A 344 7.61 -7.32 19.03
N ASN A 345 8.45 -6.86 18.10
CA ASN A 345 7.98 -6.15 16.91
C ASN A 345 7.41 -7.12 15.88
N LEU A 346 6.33 -6.76 15.18
CA LEU A 346 5.56 -7.60 14.22
C LEU A 346 4.90 -8.86 14.81
N LEU A 347 5.35 -9.34 15.96
CA LEU A 347 4.94 -10.62 16.51
C LEU A 347 3.90 -10.40 17.60
N PRO A 348 2.60 -10.71 17.36
CA PRO A 348 1.60 -10.70 18.41
C PRO A 348 1.99 -11.69 19.52
N ALA A 349 1.54 -11.40 20.75
CA ALA A 349 1.76 -12.28 21.90
C ALA A 349 0.93 -13.57 21.78
N ASP A 350 -0.30 -13.45 21.28
CA ASP A 350 -1.21 -14.58 21.13
C ASP A 350 -0.84 -15.44 19.91
N ASP A 351 -1.24 -16.71 19.95
CA ASP A 351 -1.10 -17.59 18.80
C ASP A 351 -2.13 -17.24 17.72
N PRO A 352 -1.71 -17.24 16.44
CA PRO A 352 -2.61 -16.84 15.36
C PRO A 352 -3.74 -17.85 15.18
N ALA A 353 -4.95 -17.36 14.95
CA ALA A 353 -6.03 -18.22 14.49
C ALA A 353 -5.69 -18.77 13.10
N ARG A 354 -5.55 -20.10 12.98
CA ARG A 354 -5.39 -20.77 11.69
C ARG A 354 -6.71 -20.69 10.92
N ARG A 355 -6.69 -20.05 9.75
CA ARG A 355 -7.84 -19.99 8.83
C ARG A 355 -7.88 -21.24 7.96
N ALA A 356 -9.05 -21.86 7.88
CA ALA A 356 -9.27 -22.92 6.90
C ALA A 356 -9.20 -22.31 5.49
N LEU A 357 -8.37 -22.89 4.62
CA LEU A 357 -8.34 -22.50 3.22
C LEU A 357 -9.66 -22.93 2.56
N PRO A 358 -10.26 -22.08 1.69
CA PRO A 358 -11.42 -22.48 0.90
C PRO A 358 -11.05 -23.63 -0.05
N PRO A 359 -12.05 -24.39 -0.54
CA PRO A 359 -11.80 -25.46 -1.50
C PRO A 359 -11.18 -24.90 -2.79
N PRO A 360 -10.41 -25.73 -3.54
CA PRO A 360 -9.85 -25.33 -4.82
C PRO A 360 -10.91 -24.85 -5.81
N LEU A 361 -10.55 -23.87 -6.64
CA LEU A 361 -11.41 -23.37 -7.71
C LEU A 361 -11.63 -24.43 -8.79
N GLY A 362 -12.87 -24.53 -9.26
CA GLY A 362 -13.22 -25.35 -10.42
C GLY A 362 -12.93 -24.69 -11.77
N ALA A 363 -12.83 -23.35 -11.82
CA ALA A 363 -12.46 -22.57 -12.99
C ALA A 363 -11.82 -21.24 -12.57
N PRO A 364 -10.97 -20.61 -13.42
CA PRO A 364 -10.46 -19.27 -13.15
C PRO A 364 -11.61 -18.23 -13.03
N ARG A 365 -11.46 -17.25 -12.13
CA ARG A 365 -12.47 -16.21 -11.88
C ARG A 365 -11.88 -14.82 -12.05
N LEU A 366 -12.51 -14.01 -12.89
CA LEU A 366 -12.11 -12.63 -13.15
C LEU A 366 -12.78 -11.68 -12.14
N ASP A 367 -11.97 -10.79 -11.57
CA ASP A 367 -12.41 -9.56 -10.92
C ASP A 367 -12.20 -8.41 -11.90
N GLU A 368 -13.28 -7.95 -12.51
CA GLU A 368 -13.25 -6.89 -13.52
C GLU A 368 -12.91 -5.51 -12.93
N GLN A 369 -13.22 -5.27 -11.66
CA GLN A 369 -12.97 -3.98 -11.03
C GLN A 369 -11.49 -3.83 -10.67
N SER A 370 -10.88 -4.91 -10.18
CA SER A 370 -9.47 -4.94 -9.80
C SER A 370 -8.54 -5.44 -10.92
N GLU A 371 -9.08 -5.85 -12.07
CA GLU A 371 -8.32 -6.45 -13.19
C GLU A 371 -7.40 -7.61 -12.72
N THR A 372 -7.96 -8.53 -11.94
CA THR A 372 -7.25 -9.74 -11.48
C THR A 372 -7.99 -11.01 -11.84
N VAL A 373 -7.25 -12.10 -12.06
CA VAL A 373 -7.82 -13.44 -12.22
C VAL A 373 -7.37 -14.31 -11.05
N GLU A 374 -8.33 -14.83 -10.29
CA GLU A 374 -8.08 -15.89 -9.30
C GLU A 374 -8.05 -17.24 -10.01
N ALA A 375 -6.96 -17.98 -9.89
CA ALA A 375 -6.81 -19.29 -10.49
C ALA A 375 -6.21 -20.29 -9.51
N SER A 376 -6.67 -21.54 -9.56
CA SER A 376 -6.02 -22.69 -8.93
C SER A 376 -4.62 -22.90 -9.52
N GLY A 377 -3.69 -23.39 -8.71
CA GLY A 377 -2.36 -23.81 -9.14
C GLY A 377 -2.37 -24.91 -10.21
N LYS A 378 -3.50 -25.61 -10.38
CA LYS A 378 -3.69 -26.65 -11.40
C LYS A 378 -4.22 -26.16 -12.75
N HIS A 379 -4.78 -24.96 -12.82
CA HIS A 379 -5.22 -24.40 -14.11
C HIS A 379 -4.00 -24.09 -14.97
N ARG A 380 -4.12 -24.29 -16.27
CA ARG A 380 -3.13 -23.86 -17.26
C ARG A 380 -3.19 -22.35 -17.44
N LEU A 381 -2.05 -21.74 -17.73
CA LEU A 381 -1.98 -20.31 -17.99
C LEU A 381 -2.81 -19.89 -19.22
N GLU A 382 -2.97 -20.76 -20.21
CA GLU A 382 -3.89 -20.53 -21.34
C GLU A 382 -5.36 -20.37 -20.91
N GLU A 383 -5.81 -21.02 -19.83
CA GLU A 383 -7.17 -20.88 -19.30
C GLU A 383 -7.35 -19.50 -18.65
N VAL A 384 -6.32 -19.05 -17.92
CA VAL A 384 -6.28 -17.72 -17.31
C VAL A 384 -6.26 -16.64 -18.39
N GLU A 385 -5.42 -16.81 -19.41
CA GLU A 385 -5.31 -15.91 -20.55
C GLU A 385 -6.63 -15.82 -21.33
N ALA A 386 -7.32 -16.94 -21.53
CA ALA A 386 -8.62 -16.97 -22.21
C ALA A 386 -9.69 -16.19 -21.43
N VAL A 387 -9.72 -16.31 -20.10
CA VAL A 387 -10.63 -15.53 -19.25
C VAL A 387 -10.30 -14.04 -19.31
N ALA A 388 -9.02 -13.67 -19.26
CA ALA A 388 -8.58 -12.27 -19.35
C ALA A 388 -8.91 -11.64 -20.73
N ALA A 389 -8.67 -12.40 -21.81
CA ALA A 389 -8.91 -11.95 -23.18
C ALA A 389 -10.37 -11.62 -23.45
N GLY A 390 -11.31 -12.20 -22.70
CA GLY A 390 -12.73 -11.86 -22.75
C GLY A 390 -13.02 -10.36 -22.51
N LEU A 391 -12.14 -9.66 -21.79
CA LEU A 391 -12.21 -8.21 -21.54
C LEU A 391 -11.11 -7.41 -22.27
N GLY A 392 -10.38 -8.03 -23.21
CA GLY A 392 -9.24 -7.40 -23.85
C GLY A 392 -8.03 -7.23 -22.92
N LEU A 393 -7.97 -8.00 -21.84
CA LEU A 393 -6.86 -8.05 -20.90
C LEU A 393 -5.97 -9.27 -21.18
N SER A 394 -4.74 -9.24 -20.69
CA SER A 394 -3.76 -10.31 -20.89
C SER A 394 -2.83 -10.42 -19.67
N LEU A 395 -2.28 -11.60 -19.41
CA LEU A 395 -1.17 -11.76 -18.47
C LEU A 395 0.13 -11.13 -19.03
N GLY A 396 0.19 -10.90 -20.34
CA GLY A 396 1.36 -10.39 -21.04
C GLY A 396 2.48 -11.42 -21.15
N LEU A 397 2.12 -12.71 -21.20
CA LEU A 397 3.08 -13.82 -21.26
C LEU A 397 3.38 -14.24 -22.71
N PRO A 398 4.61 -14.70 -22.97
CA PRO A 398 4.92 -15.28 -24.27
C PRO A 398 4.24 -16.65 -24.42
N ARG A 399 4.01 -17.07 -25.68
CA ARG A 399 3.20 -18.26 -26.00
C ARG A 399 3.75 -19.54 -25.37
N GLU A 400 5.06 -19.65 -25.27
CA GLU A 400 5.76 -20.77 -24.63
C GLU A 400 5.46 -20.93 -23.14
N ALA A 401 5.15 -19.83 -22.43
CA ALA A 401 4.82 -19.88 -21.01
C ALA A 401 3.40 -20.41 -20.77
N LEU A 402 2.48 -20.19 -21.71
CA LEU A 402 1.04 -20.52 -21.56
C LEU A 402 0.76 -22.02 -21.34
N GLY A 403 1.72 -22.88 -21.69
CA GLY A 403 1.60 -24.32 -21.52
C GLY A 403 1.74 -24.83 -20.08
N ALA A 404 2.34 -24.05 -19.18
CA ALA A 404 2.51 -24.44 -17.78
C ALA A 404 1.23 -24.26 -16.98
N THR A 405 1.11 -24.99 -15.87
CA THR A 405 0.11 -24.66 -14.85
C THR A 405 0.54 -23.43 -14.06
N VAL A 406 -0.42 -22.72 -13.45
CA VAL A 406 -0.14 -21.55 -12.61
C VAL A 406 0.85 -21.90 -11.49
N GLY A 407 0.69 -23.04 -10.83
CA GLY A 407 1.55 -23.47 -9.73
C GLY A 407 2.99 -23.77 -10.17
N GLU A 408 3.17 -24.52 -11.27
CA GLU A 408 4.49 -24.81 -11.84
C GLU A 408 5.21 -23.55 -12.28
N TRP A 409 4.50 -22.66 -12.97
CA TRP A 409 5.05 -21.41 -13.47
C TRP A 409 5.49 -20.48 -12.35
N LEU A 410 4.65 -20.26 -11.33
CA LEU A 410 5.00 -19.44 -10.17
C LEU A 410 6.15 -20.05 -9.35
N GLY A 411 6.16 -21.37 -9.17
CA GLY A 411 7.24 -22.08 -8.47
C GLY A 411 8.59 -22.00 -9.18
N ALA A 412 8.58 -21.87 -10.52
CA ALA A 412 9.74 -21.59 -11.35
C ALA A 412 10.13 -20.09 -11.40
N GLY A 413 9.46 -19.24 -10.61
CA GLY A 413 9.73 -17.80 -10.56
C GLY A 413 9.08 -17.00 -11.68
N ALA A 414 8.00 -17.52 -12.25
CA ALA A 414 7.20 -16.85 -13.28
C ALA A 414 8.00 -16.41 -14.52
N PRO A 415 8.77 -17.32 -15.18
CA PRO A 415 9.56 -16.96 -16.35
C PRO A 415 8.69 -16.35 -17.46
N GLY A 416 9.21 -15.29 -18.09
CA GLY A 416 8.50 -14.53 -19.13
C GLY A 416 7.45 -13.55 -18.60
N ALA A 417 7.24 -13.47 -17.27
CA ALA A 417 6.44 -12.41 -16.68
C ALA A 417 7.06 -11.03 -16.97
N PRO A 418 6.23 -9.99 -17.17
CA PRO A 418 6.74 -8.63 -17.33
C PRO A 418 7.58 -8.19 -16.13
N ASP A 419 8.72 -7.58 -16.43
CA ASP A 419 9.70 -7.19 -15.44
C ASP A 419 9.11 -6.10 -14.52
N PRO A 420 8.98 -6.36 -13.19
CA PRO A 420 8.41 -5.41 -12.25
C PRO A 420 9.27 -4.14 -12.13
N TRP A 421 10.51 -4.10 -12.59
CA TRP A 421 11.29 -2.86 -12.67
C TRP A 421 10.96 -2.03 -13.92
N LEU A 422 10.36 -2.61 -14.96
CA LEU A 422 9.88 -1.81 -16.08
C LEU A 422 8.60 -1.03 -15.72
N ASP A 423 7.74 -1.63 -14.87
CA ASP A 423 6.60 -0.96 -14.24
C ASP A 423 6.47 -1.28 -12.73
N PRO A 424 7.07 -0.47 -11.84
CA PRO A 424 7.15 -0.78 -10.41
C PRO A 424 5.82 -0.68 -9.65
N THR A 425 4.75 -0.22 -10.30
CA THR A 425 3.40 -0.19 -9.74
C THR A 425 2.56 -1.41 -10.12
N ASP A 426 3.04 -2.27 -11.03
CA ASP A 426 2.25 -3.37 -11.60
C ASP A 426 2.93 -4.72 -11.35
N HIS A 427 2.77 -5.23 -10.13
CA HIS A 427 3.33 -6.51 -9.71
C HIS A 427 2.47 -7.67 -10.21
N LEU A 428 3.05 -8.81 -10.53
CA LEU A 428 2.27 -9.92 -11.09
C LEU A 428 1.22 -10.51 -10.12
N VAL A 429 1.58 -10.73 -8.86
CA VAL A 429 0.75 -11.48 -7.90
C VAL A 429 0.16 -10.50 -6.87
N ALA A 430 -1.17 -10.47 -6.74
CA ALA A 430 -1.87 -9.63 -5.77
C ALA A 430 -2.07 -10.33 -4.41
N GLY A 431 -2.22 -11.66 -4.45
CA GLY A 431 -2.44 -12.53 -3.30
C GLY A 431 -2.35 -14.00 -3.70
N TYR A 432 -2.24 -14.91 -2.75
CA TYR A 432 -2.08 -16.33 -3.01
C TYR A 432 -2.48 -17.19 -1.80
N ARG A 433 -2.72 -18.47 -2.08
CA ARG A 433 -2.82 -19.54 -1.09
C ARG A 433 -1.74 -20.57 -1.38
N ALA A 434 -1.11 -21.05 -0.32
CA ALA A 434 -0.07 -22.05 -0.41
C ALA A 434 -0.25 -23.13 0.65
N ARG A 435 0.25 -24.33 0.35
CA ARG A 435 0.35 -25.43 1.30
C ARG A 435 1.81 -25.67 1.63
N LEU A 436 2.16 -25.53 2.90
CA LEU A 436 3.50 -25.83 3.41
C LEU A 436 3.76 -27.36 3.34
N PRO A 437 5.03 -27.82 3.39
CA PRO A 437 5.39 -29.22 3.17
C PRO A 437 4.69 -30.24 4.07
N LYS A 438 4.38 -29.87 5.33
CA LYS A 438 3.66 -30.73 6.28
C LYS A 438 2.13 -30.58 6.24
N GLY A 439 1.60 -29.75 5.35
CA GLY A 439 0.17 -29.65 5.07
C GLY A 439 -0.53 -28.39 5.57
N ALA A 440 0.13 -27.57 6.42
CA ALA A 440 -0.40 -26.30 6.89
C ALA A 440 -0.72 -25.32 5.75
N GLY A 441 -1.84 -24.61 5.86
CA GLY A 441 -2.33 -23.69 4.83
C GLY A 441 -1.98 -22.23 5.13
N LEU A 442 -1.31 -21.57 4.18
CA LEU A 442 -0.99 -20.14 4.22
C LEU A 442 -1.89 -19.39 3.25
N GLU A 443 -2.53 -18.30 3.71
CA GLU A 443 -3.28 -17.38 2.86
C GLU A 443 -2.74 -15.96 2.98
N ILE A 444 -2.41 -15.36 1.84
CA ILE A 444 -2.16 -13.93 1.69
C ILE A 444 -3.26 -13.37 0.78
N ARG A 445 -4.25 -12.69 1.38
CA ARG A 445 -5.39 -12.09 0.67
C ARG A 445 -4.94 -11.11 -0.42
N PRO A 446 -5.66 -10.90 -1.53
CA PRO A 446 -5.26 -9.95 -2.56
C PRO A 446 -5.16 -8.52 -2.02
N CYS A 447 -4.12 -7.79 -2.39
CA CYS A 447 -3.94 -6.38 -2.03
C CYS A 447 -3.07 -5.69 -3.09
N PRO A 448 -3.33 -4.41 -3.42
CA PRO A 448 -2.47 -3.65 -4.32
C PRO A 448 -1.03 -3.64 -3.83
N ARG A 449 -0.79 -3.19 -2.58
CA ARG A 449 0.51 -3.23 -1.89
C ARG A 449 0.31 -3.23 -0.38
N ARG A 450 1.23 -3.86 0.34
CA ARG A 450 1.20 -3.96 1.81
C ARG A 450 2.54 -3.64 2.46
N ALA A 451 2.50 -3.35 3.76
CA ALA A 451 3.65 -3.18 4.64
C ALA A 451 3.36 -3.79 6.01
N VAL A 452 2.96 -5.06 6.01
CA VAL A 452 2.56 -5.83 7.20
C VAL A 452 3.61 -6.87 7.62
N GLY A 453 4.88 -6.51 7.47
CA GLY A 453 6.03 -7.37 7.73
C GLY A 453 6.81 -7.77 6.47
N PRO A 454 7.66 -8.81 6.57
CA PRO A 454 8.33 -9.46 5.44
C PRO A 454 7.36 -9.86 4.32
N ASP A 455 7.79 -9.79 3.07
CA ASP A 455 7.01 -10.33 1.95
C ASP A 455 7.20 -11.84 1.83
N LEU A 456 6.21 -12.60 2.33
CA LEU A 456 6.27 -14.07 2.32
C LEU A 456 6.21 -14.68 0.91
N TRP A 457 5.92 -13.89 -0.12
CA TRP A 457 5.98 -14.34 -1.52
C TRP A 457 7.38 -14.86 -1.90
N ALA A 458 8.43 -14.27 -1.33
CA ALA A 458 9.82 -14.64 -1.54
C ALA A 458 10.14 -16.11 -1.19
N LEU A 459 9.30 -16.75 -0.38
CA LEU A 459 9.46 -18.16 -0.01
C LEU A 459 9.08 -19.12 -1.15
N PHE A 460 8.23 -18.68 -2.07
CA PHE A 460 7.61 -19.54 -3.09
C PHE A 460 8.12 -19.27 -4.50
N ALA A 461 8.36 -18.00 -4.85
CA ALA A 461 8.83 -17.63 -6.18
C ALA A 461 10.27 -18.08 -6.42
N GLY A 462 10.49 -18.89 -7.46
CA GLY A 462 11.82 -19.32 -7.87
C GLY A 462 12.53 -20.26 -6.89
N THR A 463 11.83 -20.75 -5.86
CA THR A 463 12.40 -21.66 -4.85
C THR A 463 12.19 -23.13 -5.15
N GLY A 464 11.55 -23.47 -6.28
CA GLY A 464 11.34 -24.86 -6.71
C GLY A 464 10.41 -25.65 -5.78
N GLY A 465 9.48 -24.97 -5.09
CA GLY A 465 8.51 -25.60 -4.20
C GLY A 465 9.07 -26.03 -2.83
N ARG A 466 10.28 -25.62 -2.48
CA ARG A 466 10.94 -25.99 -1.21
C ARG A 466 10.21 -25.48 0.03
N ALA A 467 9.49 -24.36 -0.06
CA ALA A 467 8.65 -23.84 1.02
C ALA A 467 7.20 -24.35 0.97
N GLY A 468 6.84 -25.18 -0.03
CA GLY A 468 5.48 -25.61 -0.28
C GLY A 468 4.99 -25.31 -1.69
N THR A 469 3.72 -25.61 -1.94
CA THR A 469 3.08 -25.49 -3.27
C THR A 469 2.03 -24.39 -3.28
N ILE A 470 1.93 -23.65 -4.39
CA ILE A 470 0.87 -22.67 -4.60
C ILE A 470 -0.43 -23.40 -4.97
N GLU A 471 -1.47 -23.25 -4.15
CA GLU A 471 -2.79 -23.84 -4.40
C GLU A 471 -3.69 -22.92 -5.23
N SER A 472 -3.55 -21.61 -5.05
CA SER A 472 -4.22 -20.61 -5.89
C SER A 472 -3.49 -19.28 -5.85
N ALA A 473 -3.66 -18.45 -6.88
CA ALA A 473 -3.12 -17.09 -6.94
C ALA A 473 -4.13 -16.12 -7.55
N HIS A 474 -4.06 -14.86 -7.10
CA HIS A 474 -4.69 -13.72 -7.76
C HIS A 474 -3.64 -13.07 -8.66
N LEU A 475 -3.77 -13.26 -9.98
CA LEU A 475 -2.84 -12.76 -10.99
C LEU A 475 -3.37 -11.45 -11.57
N ARG A 476 -2.55 -10.41 -11.62
CA ARG A 476 -2.90 -9.16 -12.30
C ARG A 476 -2.88 -9.37 -13.81
N VAL A 477 -3.92 -8.87 -14.48
CA VAL A 477 -4.05 -8.87 -15.94
C VAL A 477 -4.16 -7.42 -16.41
N ARG A 478 -3.69 -7.14 -17.61
CA ARG A 478 -3.51 -5.75 -18.10
C ARG A 478 -3.92 -5.58 -19.53
N GLY A 479 -4.17 -4.34 -19.91
CA GLY A 479 -4.22 -3.94 -21.31
C GLY A 479 -2.86 -4.08 -22.02
N PRO A 480 -2.83 -4.03 -23.36
CA PRO A 480 -1.67 -4.43 -24.18
C PRO A 480 -0.42 -3.54 -24.08
N ALA A 481 -0.40 -2.48 -23.27
CA ALA A 481 0.68 -1.50 -23.23
C ALA A 481 1.53 -1.64 -21.95
N PRO A 482 2.69 -2.34 -21.99
CA PRO A 482 3.64 -2.27 -20.90
C PRO A 482 4.37 -0.92 -20.89
N ARG A 483 4.69 -0.45 -19.69
CA ARG A 483 5.68 0.61 -19.49
C ARG A 483 7.08 0.00 -19.57
N GLY A 484 8.02 0.69 -20.21
CA GLY A 484 9.44 0.30 -20.25
C GLY A 484 10.32 1.36 -19.60
N LEU A 485 10.57 1.27 -18.30
CA LEU A 485 11.67 2.03 -17.69
C LEU A 485 12.99 1.29 -17.93
N GLU A 486 13.86 1.81 -18.81
CA GLU A 486 15.16 1.22 -19.06
C GLU A 486 16.00 1.01 -17.78
N THR A 487 16.80 -0.04 -17.77
CA THR A 487 17.58 -0.47 -16.61
C THR A 487 18.71 -1.40 -17.03
N PRO A 488 19.98 -1.04 -16.75
CA PRO A 488 21.14 -1.86 -17.10
C PRO A 488 21.48 -2.94 -16.06
N LEU A 489 20.63 -3.13 -15.05
CA LEU A 489 20.91 -4.02 -13.92
C LEU A 489 20.81 -5.49 -14.33
N GLU A 490 21.83 -6.27 -13.96
CA GLU A 490 21.83 -7.73 -14.09
C GLU A 490 20.61 -8.33 -13.39
N ARG A 491 19.84 -9.16 -14.12
CA ARG A 491 18.53 -9.67 -13.69
C ARG A 491 18.56 -11.01 -12.99
N GLU A 492 19.59 -11.79 -13.23
CA GLU A 492 19.71 -13.16 -12.74
C GLU A 492 21.12 -13.46 -12.19
N PRO A 493 21.65 -12.63 -11.27
CA PRO A 493 22.95 -12.90 -10.67
C PRO A 493 22.92 -14.24 -9.91
N ALA A 494 23.92 -15.10 -10.10
CA ALA A 494 24.01 -16.36 -9.35
C ALA A 494 24.10 -16.12 -7.83
N PRO A 495 23.41 -16.91 -6.98
CA PRO A 495 23.55 -16.79 -5.53
C PRO A 495 24.98 -17.04 -5.07
N SER A 496 25.46 -16.22 -4.14
CA SER A 496 26.72 -16.49 -3.44
C SER A 496 26.54 -17.64 -2.44
N GLY A 497 27.64 -18.25 -1.97
CA GLY A 497 27.56 -19.30 -0.95
C GLY A 497 26.88 -18.85 0.35
N ALA A 498 27.11 -17.61 0.78
CA ALA A 498 26.44 -17.03 1.95
C ALA A 498 24.93 -16.82 1.70
N GLU A 499 24.57 -16.37 0.49
CA GLU A 499 23.16 -16.22 0.09
C GLU A 499 22.44 -17.56 0.00
N THR A 500 23.10 -18.60 -0.55
CA THR A 500 22.56 -19.97 -0.57
C THR A 500 22.35 -20.50 0.85
N ALA A 501 23.32 -20.32 1.76
CA ALA A 501 23.19 -20.75 3.15
C ALA A 501 22.03 -20.04 3.87
N PHE A 502 21.85 -18.74 3.62
CA PHE A 502 20.72 -17.97 4.13
C PHE A 502 19.39 -18.52 3.60
N ILE A 503 19.28 -18.73 2.28
CA ILE A 503 18.08 -19.30 1.63
C ILE A 503 17.75 -20.67 2.24
N ASP A 504 18.74 -21.55 2.36
CA ASP A 504 18.54 -22.90 2.88
C ASP A 504 18.04 -22.90 4.32
N ARG A 505 18.59 -22.01 5.16
CA ARG A 505 18.18 -21.83 6.54
C ARG A 505 16.73 -21.36 6.65
N VAL A 506 16.37 -20.33 5.90
CA VAL A 506 15.01 -19.77 5.88
C VAL A 506 14.00 -20.82 5.41
N LEU A 507 14.27 -21.47 4.28
CA LEU A 507 13.35 -22.47 3.72
C LEU A 507 13.25 -23.71 4.61
N GLY A 508 14.33 -24.13 5.25
CA GLY A 508 14.34 -25.24 6.20
C GLY A 508 13.47 -24.97 7.43
N ALA A 509 13.50 -23.74 7.96
CA ALA A 509 12.66 -23.35 9.09
C ALA A 509 11.17 -23.35 8.73
N VAL A 510 10.83 -22.86 7.53
CA VAL A 510 9.44 -22.85 7.04
C VAL A 510 8.93 -24.26 6.76
N ALA A 511 9.77 -25.14 6.21
CA ALA A 511 9.42 -26.53 5.92
C ALA A 511 9.13 -27.37 7.17
N ALA A 512 9.57 -26.92 8.35
CA ALA A 512 9.38 -27.61 9.62
C ALA A 512 8.00 -27.36 10.27
N ILE A 513 7.26 -26.33 9.83
CA ILE A 513 5.95 -25.92 10.37
C ILE A 513 4.90 -26.99 10.07
N GLU A 514 4.16 -27.42 11.11
CA GLU A 514 3.16 -28.50 11.06
C GLU A 514 1.74 -28.01 10.77
#